data_AF-A0A955CGI6-F1
#
_entry.id   AF-A0A955CGI6-F1
#
_cell.length_a   1.000
_cell.length_b   1.000
_cell.length_c   1.000
_cell.angle_alpha   90.00
_cell.angle_beta   90.00
_cell.angle_gamma   90.00
#
_symmetry.space_group_name_H-M   'P 1'
#
loop_
_entity.id
_entity.type
_entity.pdbx_description
1 polymer ?
#
loop_
_entity_poly.entity_id
_entity_poly.type
_entity_poly.pdbx_seq_one_letter_code
_entity_poly.pdbx_strand_id
1 'polypeptide(L)'
;MAPLPEYQRLVDQIRTAVFNPVDVDEAAELAGQYGAACTQLNERLRGCQQLLTQGLRSEAIEIAEAEPHVLDVAAVLDFPELGPWREQLAAANVNRPPEVLIDAAAALNEAYALERPLEALLAKHRLAALAQAPLSLRIDLLRQIADLDDQNSLWRQDLVAYERTRLRELSGEAKQALKAGDLAALDALTAELAGDWTSSPPESVVKLVGDCRRDASRKRATLELTKLAQQLHEAHAELDYESAVSLARSWERLWPHVAPKAASELREQAAPALEWLAAWQAEVARQRARDRAEAELAAALDVDIPKVELERLYHQLA
;
A
#
# COMPACT_ATOMS: atom_id res chain seq x y z
N MET A 1 -24.68 33.21 -21.98
CA MET A 1 -23.46 34.02 -21.81
C MET A 1 -22.99 34.48 -23.18
N ALA A 2 -22.33 35.62 -23.24
CA ALA A 2 -21.68 36.12 -24.45
C ALA A 2 -20.52 35.19 -24.88
N PRO A 3 -20.08 35.20 -26.15
CA PRO A 3 -18.88 34.47 -26.55
C PRO A 3 -17.61 35.08 -25.94
N LEU A 4 -16.56 34.26 -25.74
CA LEU A 4 -15.30 34.67 -25.10
C LEU A 4 -14.67 35.96 -25.65
N PRO A 5 -14.64 36.22 -26.98
CA PRO A 5 -14.07 37.45 -27.53
C PRO A 5 -14.79 38.73 -27.10
N GLU A 6 -16.09 38.65 -26.74
CA GLU A 6 -16.82 39.83 -26.25
C GLU A 6 -16.38 40.21 -24.83
N TYR A 7 -16.11 39.23 -23.96
CA TYR A 7 -15.54 39.50 -22.64
C TYR A 7 -14.13 40.08 -22.74
N GLN A 8 -13.31 39.59 -23.67
CA GLN A 8 -11.95 40.13 -23.89
C GLN A 8 -12.00 41.61 -24.32
N ARG A 9 -12.87 41.95 -25.28
CA ARG A 9 -13.06 43.34 -25.72
C ARG A 9 -13.52 44.25 -24.59
N LEU A 10 -14.46 43.80 -23.77
CA LEU A 10 -14.94 44.55 -22.61
C LEU A 10 -13.82 44.83 -21.61
N VAL A 11 -13.00 43.82 -21.29
CA VAL A 11 -11.85 43.99 -20.38
C VAL A 11 -10.80 44.92 -20.97
N ASP A 12 -10.54 44.85 -22.28
CA ASP A 12 -9.59 45.76 -22.94
C ASP A 12 -10.09 47.22 -22.96
N GLN A 13 -11.39 47.44 -23.11
CA GLN A 13 -12.01 48.76 -22.96
C GLN A 13 -11.86 49.29 -21.53
N ILE A 14 -12.11 48.45 -20.52
CA ILE A 14 -11.94 48.81 -19.11
C ILE A 14 -10.47 49.15 -18.81
N ARG A 15 -9.52 48.31 -19.25
CA ARG A 15 -8.09 48.60 -19.12
C ARG A 15 -7.73 49.96 -19.73
N THR A 16 -8.25 50.23 -20.92
CA THR A 16 -8.04 51.53 -21.58
C THR A 16 -8.61 52.67 -20.75
N ALA A 17 -9.80 52.52 -20.18
CA ALA A 17 -10.45 53.51 -19.31
C ALA A 17 -9.70 53.74 -17.99
N VAL A 18 -9.03 52.71 -17.44
CA VAL A 18 -8.20 52.85 -16.23
C VAL A 18 -7.00 53.78 -16.47
N PHE A 19 -6.35 53.67 -17.64
CA PHE A 19 -5.19 54.49 -17.98
C PHE A 19 -5.56 55.83 -18.62
N ASN A 20 -6.69 55.89 -19.33
CA ASN A 20 -7.22 57.09 -19.97
C ASN A 20 -8.61 57.39 -19.38
N PRO A 21 -8.71 58.29 -18.40
CA PRO A 21 -9.97 58.58 -17.73
C PRO A 21 -11.06 58.95 -18.73
N VAL A 22 -12.12 58.14 -18.73
CA VAL A 22 -13.36 58.38 -19.46
C VAL A 22 -14.31 59.24 -18.63
N ASP A 23 -15.38 59.73 -19.24
CA ASP A 23 -16.42 60.44 -18.48
C ASP A 23 -17.23 59.49 -17.57
N VAL A 24 -18.01 60.08 -16.66
CA VAL A 24 -18.75 59.31 -15.64
C VAL A 24 -19.83 58.42 -16.27
N ASP A 25 -20.42 58.83 -17.39
CA ASP A 25 -21.47 58.09 -18.06
C ASP A 25 -20.90 56.84 -18.77
N GLU A 26 -19.77 56.99 -19.46
CA GLU A 26 -19.04 55.89 -20.09
C GLU A 26 -18.48 54.91 -19.05
N ALA A 27 -17.94 55.41 -17.93
CA ALA A 27 -17.49 54.57 -16.82
C ALA A 27 -18.64 53.76 -16.20
N ALA A 28 -19.83 54.37 -16.06
CA ALA A 28 -21.02 53.70 -15.55
C ALA A 28 -21.55 52.63 -16.52
N GLU A 29 -21.48 52.88 -17.83
CA GLU A 29 -21.85 51.89 -18.84
C GLU A 29 -20.93 50.66 -18.79
N LEU A 30 -19.60 50.86 -18.78
CA LEU A 30 -18.62 49.78 -18.67
C LEU A 30 -18.77 48.99 -17.37
N ALA A 31 -19.03 49.69 -16.24
CA ALA A 31 -19.30 49.05 -14.96
C ALA A 31 -20.57 48.17 -15.00
N GLY A 32 -21.62 48.64 -15.68
CA GLY A 32 -22.86 47.88 -15.88
C GLY A 32 -22.65 46.63 -16.73
N GLN A 33 -21.94 46.76 -17.86
CA GLN A 33 -21.64 45.64 -18.75
C GLN A 33 -20.78 44.58 -18.06
N TYR A 34 -19.73 45.00 -17.34
CA TYR A 34 -18.89 44.09 -16.56
C TYR A 34 -19.67 43.44 -15.40
N GLY A 35 -20.51 44.21 -14.70
CA GLY A 35 -21.34 43.66 -13.63
C GLY A 35 -22.34 42.61 -14.11
N ALA A 36 -22.90 42.79 -15.31
CA ALA A 36 -23.75 41.78 -15.95
C ALA A 36 -22.93 40.52 -16.33
N ALA A 37 -21.71 40.69 -16.85
CA ALA A 37 -20.79 39.59 -17.15
C ALA A 37 -20.44 38.77 -15.89
N CYS A 38 -20.06 39.43 -14.79
CA CYS A 38 -19.78 38.79 -13.51
C CYS A 38 -21.00 38.05 -12.96
N THR A 39 -22.19 38.65 -13.03
CA THR A 39 -23.43 38.00 -12.55
C THR A 39 -23.70 36.70 -13.30
N GLN A 40 -23.63 36.72 -14.64
CA GLN A 40 -23.84 35.51 -15.46
C GLN A 40 -22.78 34.43 -15.20
N LEU A 41 -21.50 34.82 -15.06
CA LEU A 41 -20.43 33.90 -14.71
C LEU A 41 -20.67 33.28 -13.32
N ASN A 42 -21.01 34.11 -12.33
CA ASN A 42 -21.24 33.67 -10.97
C ASN A 42 -22.45 32.73 -10.83
N GLU A 43 -23.50 32.91 -11.63
CA GLU A 43 -24.62 31.97 -11.67
C GLU A 43 -24.18 30.57 -12.10
N ARG A 44 -23.34 30.47 -13.14
CA ARG A 44 -22.78 29.19 -13.58
C ARG A 44 -21.82 28.60 -12.56
N LEU A 45 -20.92 29.41 -12.00
CA LEU A 45 -19.98 28.96 -10.95
C LEU A 45 -20.72 28.42 -9.73
N ARG A 46 -21.81 29.05 -9.30
CA ARG A 46 -22.67 28.52 -8.21
C ARG A 46 -23.32 27.20 -8.58
N GLY A 47 -23.79 27.04 -9.83
CA GLY A 47 -24.33 25.78 -10.32
C GLY A 47 -23.29 24.66 -10.29
N CYS A 48 -22.09 24.90 -10.81
CA CYS A 48 -20.98 23.96 -10.73
C CYS A 48 -20.63 23.63 -9.27
N GLN A 49 -20.51 24.64 -8.41
CA GLN A 49 -20.21 24.44 -6.98
C GLN A 49 -21.27 23.58 -6.29
N GLN A 50 -22.56 23.80 -6.58
CA GLN A 50 -23.64 22.99 -6.02
C GLN A 50 -23.52 21.52 -6.44
N LEU A 51 -23.19 21.23 -7.70
CA LEU A 51 -22.97 19.87 -8.18
C LEU A 51 -21.74 19.23 -7.53
N LEU A 52 -20.64 19.98 -7.40
CA LEU A 52 -19.45 19.51 -6.69
C LEU A 52 -19.76 19.16 -5.23
N THR A 53 -20.55 19.98 -4.52
CA THR A 53 -20.95 19.64 -3.14
C THR A 53 -21.86 18.41 -3.03
N GLN A 54 -22.48 17.99 -4.14
CA GLN A 54 -23.29 16.76 -4.23
C GLN A 54 -22.46 15.55 -4.68
N GLY A 55 -21.16 15.71 -4.95
CA GLY A 55 -20.30 14.67 -5.51
C GLY A 55 -20.50 14.42 -7.01
N LEU A 56 -21.24 15.28 -7.70
CA LEU A 56 -21.55 15.17 -9.14
C LEU A 56 -20.47 15.89 -9.97
N ARG A 57 -19.25 15.34 -9.94
CA ARG A 57 -18.06 15.97 -10.52
C ARG A 57 -18.12 16.08 -12.04
N SER A 58 -18.45 14.99 -12.73
CA SER A 58 -18.51 14.95 -14.18
C SER A 58 -19.57 15.91 -14.73
N GLU A 59 -20.74 16.01 -14.08
CA GLU A 59 -21.80 16.95 -14.45
C GLU A 59 -21.39 18.41 -14.22
N ALA A 60 -20.64 18.69 -13.15
CA ALA A 60 -20.11 20.04 -12.89
C ALA A 60 -19.12 20.48 -13.98
N ILE A 61 -18.27 19.55 -14.44
CA ILE A 61 -17.31 19.76 -15.54
C ILE A 61 -18.06 19.98 -16.86
N GLU A 62 -19.04 19.15 -17.20
CA GLU A 62 -19.82 19.30 -18.43
C GLU A 62 -20.51 20.67 -18.52
N ILE A 63 -21.11 21.14 -17.42
CA ILE A 63 -21.71 22.50 -17.37
C ILE A 63 -20.64 23.59 -17.53
N ALA A 64 -19.43 23.37 -17.01
CA ALA A 64 -18.33 24.31 -17.13
C ALA A 64 -17.76 24.38 -18.56
N GLU A 65 -17.77 23.25 -19.29
CA GLU A 65 -17.28 23.16 -20.66
C GLU A 65 -18.24 23.74 -21.70
N ALA A 66 -19.53 23.86 -21.38
CA ALA A 66 -20.51 24.48 -22.26
C ALA A 66 -20.06 25.89 -22.67
N GLU A 67 -20.12 26.21 -23.97
CA GLU A 67 -19.59 27.48 -24.48
C GLU A 67 -20.32 28.71 -23.91
N PRO A 68 -19.59 29.77 -23.51
CA PRO A 68 -18.14 29.86 -23.39
C PRO A 68 -17.61 29.11 -22.15
N HIS A 69 -16.41 28.53 -22.25
CA HIS A 69 -15.78 27.81 -21.15
C HIS A 69 -15.67 28.69 -19.88
N VAL A 70 -16.21 28.21 -18.75
CA VAL A 70 -16.38 29.00 -17.52
C VAL A 70 -15.05 29.52 -16.97
N LEU A 71 -14.03 28.67 -16.93
CA LEU A 71 -12.72 29.05 -16.39
C LEU A 71 -11.98 30.06 -17.28
N ASP A 72 -12.22 30.01 -18.60
CA ASP A 72 -11.62 30.95 -19.54
C ASP A 72 -12.21 32.34 -19.36
N VAL A 73 -13.55 32.41 -19.18
CA VAL A 73 -14.23 33.67 -18.88
C VAL A 73 -13.82 34.19 -17.50
N ALA A 74 -13.69 33.32 -16.49
CA ALA A 74 -13.21 33.71 -15.16
C ALA A 74 -11.80 34.31 -15.22
N ALA A 75 -10.88 33.69 -15.98
CA ALA A 75 -9.52 34.19 -16.16
C ALA A 75 -9.46 35.52 -16.93
N VAL A 76 -10.42 35.78 -17.83
CA VAL A 76 -10.51 37.07 -18.54
C VAL A 76 -11.05 38.16 -17.62
N LEU A 77 -12.12 37.88 -16.86
CA LEU A 77 -12.74 38.86 -15.96
C LEU A 77 -11.90 39.14 -14.71
N ASP A 78 -11.03 38.20 -14.30
CA ASP A 78 -10.05 38.42 -13.23
C ASP A 78 -8.74 38.98 -13.79
N PHE A 79 -8.65 40.31 -13.94
CA PHE A 79 -7.50 41.00 -14.51
C PHE A 79 -6.82 41.97 -13.51
N PRO A 80 -5.51 42.26 -13.66
CA PRO A 80 -4.74 43.04 -12.68
C PRO A 80 -5.28 44.44 -12.41
N GLU A 81 -5.79 45.11 -13.45
CA GLU A 81 -6.30 46.48 -13.36
C GLU A 81 -7.69 46.60 -12.71
N LEU A 82 -8.33 45.48 -12.33
CA LEU A 82 -9.67 45.45 -11.75
C LEU A 82 -9.76 46.22 -10.41
N GLY A 83 -8.74 46.07 -9.56
CA GLY A 83 -8.66 46.79 -8.28
C GLY A 83 -8.63 48.31 -8.47
N PRO A 84 -7.62 48.83 -9.20
CA PRO A 84 -7.53 50.25 -9.55
C PRO A 84 -8.81 50.80 -10.20
N TRP A 85 -9.42 50.04 -11.11
CA TRP A 85 -10.67 50.46 -11.75
C TRP A 85 -11.82 50.62 -10.75
N ARG A 86 -12.00 49.67 -9.82
CA ARG A 86 -13.06 49.75 -8.80
C ARG A 86 -12.85 50.92 -7.84
N GLU A 87 -11.61 51.31 -7.58
CA GLU A 87 -11.30 52.52 -6.82
C GLU A 87 -11.69 53.79 -7.58
N GLN A 88 -11.41 53.85 -8.89
CA GLN A 88 -11.83 54.97 -9.74
C GLN A 88 -13.36 55.08 -9.81
N LEU A 89 -14.08 53.97 -10.00
CA LEU A 89 -15.55 53.95 -9.99
C LEU A 89 -16.11 54.47 -8.65
N ALA A 90 -15.47 54.10 -7.54
CA ALA A 90 -15.87 54.58 -6.23
C ALA A 90 -15.68 56.09 -6.06
N ALA A 91 -14.54 56.62 -6.52
CA ALA A 91 -14.25 58.05 -6.47
C ALA A 91 -15.25 58.86 -7.31
N ALA A 92 -15.77 58.27 -8.39
CA ALA A 92 -16.79 58.86 -9.26
C ALA A 92 -18.24 58.64 -8.77
N ASN A 93 -18.45 58.01 -7.60
CA ASN A 93 -19.78 57.59 -7.10
C ASN A 93 -20.56 56.68 -8.06
N VAL A 94 -19.87 55.90 -8.89
CA VAL A 94 -20.46 54.87 -9.74
C VAL A 94 -20.57 53.56 -8.95
N ASN A 95 -21.66 52.83 -9.14
CA ASN A 95 -21.88 51.57 -8.43
C ASN A 95 -20.81 50.54 -8.82
N ARG A 96 -20.21 49.88 -7.81
CA ARG A 96 -19.17 48.89 -8.06
C ARG A 96 -19.78 47.58 -8.56
N PRO A 97 -19.20 46.95 -9.59
CA PRO A 97 -19.65 45.66 -10.04
C PRO A 97 -19.39 44.56 -8.99
N PRO A 98 -20.18 43.46 -9.02
CA PRO A 98 -19.94 42.30 -8.18
C PRO A 98 -18.60 41.61 -8.53
N GLU A 99 -18.03 40.93 -7.54
CA GLU A 99 -16.80 40.16 -7.69
C GLU A 99 -17.07 38.78 -8.27
N VAL A 100 -16.12 38.27 -9.05
CA VAL A 100 -16.16 36.89 -9.55
C VAL A 100 -15.92 35.93 -8.38
N LEU A 101 -16.64 34.81 -8.36
CA LEU A 101 -16.48 33.77 -7.34
C LEU A 101 -15.22 32.93 -7.58
N ILE A 102 -14.05 33.50 -7.32
CA ILE A 102 -12.75 32.86 -7.56
C ILE A 102 -12.59 31.53 -6.82
N ASP A 103 -13.09 31.43 -5.58
CA ASP A 103 -13.04 30.17 -4.82
C ASP A 103 -13.82 29.04 -5.51
N ALA A 104 -14.97 29.36 -6.13
CA ALA A 104 -15.76 28.38 -6.88
C ALA A 104 -15.04 27.97 -8.18
N ALA A 105 -14.35 28.91 -8.84
CA ALA A 105 -13.53 28.62 -10.01
C ALA A 105 -12.31 27.75 -9.64
N ALA A 106 -11.68 27.99 -8.49
CA ALA A 106 -10.57 27.19 -7.99
C ALA A 106 -11.01 25.75 -7.66
N ALA A 107 -12.13 25.58 -6.96
CA ALA A 107 -12.71 24.26 -6.67
C ALA A 107 -13.06 23.49 -7.95
N LEU A 108 -13.58 24.19 -8.97
CA LEU A 108 -13.84 23.60 -10.28
C LEU A 108 -12.54 23.18 -10.99
N ASN A 109 -11.49 24.00 -10.94
CA ASN A 109 -10.19 23.64 -11.52
C ASN A 109 -9.55 22.41 -10.82
N GLU A 110 -9.70 22.30 -9.51
CA GLU A 110 -9.29 21.10 -8.76
C GLU A 110 -10.10 19.86 -9.20
N ALA A 111 -11.41 20.01 -9.43
CA ALA A 111 -12.24 18.93 -9.97
C ALA A 111 -11.72 18.41 -11.32
N TYR A 112 -11.31 19.29 -12.24
CA TYR A 112 -10.67 18.86 -13.50
C TYR A 112 -9.38 18.06 -13.29
N ALA A 113 -8.57 18.41 -12.30
CA ALA A 113 -7.34 17.69 -11.99
C ALA A 113 -7.61 16.27 -11.46
N LEU A 114 -8.69 16.10 -10.70
CA LEU A 114 -9.09 14.82 -10.09
C LEU A 114 -9.86 13.91 -11.06
N GLU A 115 -10.58 14.46 -12.04
CA GLU A 115 -11.43 13.67 -12.95
C GLU A 115 -10.62 12.71 -13.82
N ARG A 116 -9.49 13.14 -14.41
CA ARG A 116 -8.74 12.27 -15.34
C ARG A 116 -8.16 11.00 -14.69
N PRO A 117 -7.52 11.08 -13.50
CA PRO A 117 -7.11 9.87 -12.77
C PRO A 117 -8.28 8.97 -12.41
N LEU A 118 -9.41 9.55 -12.02
CA LEU A 118 -10.62 8.81 -11.64
C LEU A 118 -11.22 8.05 -12.83
N GLU A 119 -11.37 8.70 -13.99
CA GLU A 119 -11.85 8.05 -15.21
C GLU A 119 -10.98 6.86 -15.62
N ALA A 120 -9.66 7.02 -15.56
CA ALA A 120 -8.72 5.95 -15.87
C ALA A 120 -8.88 4.74 -14.92
N LEU A 121 -9.13 4.99 -13.63
CA LEU A 121 -9.39 3.93 -12.65
C LEU A 121 -10.76 3.28 -12.83
N LEU A 122 -11.81 4.06 -13.11
CA LEU A 122 -13.14 3.55 -13.41
C LEU A 122 -13.14 2.65 -14.65
N ALA A 123 -12.39 3.04 -15.70
CA ALA A 123 -12.19 2.22 -16.89
C ALA A 123 -11.51 0.89 -16.56
N LYS A 124 -10.42 0.92 -15.75
CA LYS A 124 -9.74 -0.30 -15.28
C LYS A 124 -10.66 -1.18 -14.45
N HIS A 125 -11.43 -0.60 -13.52
CA HIS A 125 -12.36 -1.35 -12.68
C HIS A 125 -13.47 -2.02 -13.51
N ARG A 126 -14.04 -1.30 -14.50
CA ARG A 126 -15.03 -1.85 -15.43
C ARG A 126 -14.45 -2.97 -16.28
N LEU A 127 -13.23 -2.81 -16.80
CA LEU A 127 -12.54 -3.85 -17.56
C LEU A 127 -12.27 -5.09 -16.68
N ALA A 128 -11.79 -4.90 -15.46
CA ALA A 128 -11.56 -5.99 -14.51
C ALA A 128 -12.84 -6.76 -14.18
N ALA A 129 -13.97 -6.06 -14.02
CA ALA A 129 -15.28 -6.69 -13.81
C ALA A 129 -15.73 -7.51 -15.03
N LEU A 130 -15.59 -6.96 -16.25
CA LEU A 130 -15.93 -7.66 -17.50
C LEU A 130 -15.05 -8.89 -17.76
N ALA A 131 -13.77 -8.79 -17.45
CA ALA A 131 -12.82 -9.90 -17.55
C ALA A 131 -12.95 -10.94 -16.43
N GLN A 132 -13.89 -10.74 -15.48
CA GLN A 132 -14.06 -11.58 -14.30
C GLN A 132 -12.75 -11.75 -13.52
N ALA A 133 -11.98 -10.66 -13.41
CA ALA A 133 -10.73 -10.67 -12.67
C ALA A 133 -10.96 -11.00 -11.18
N PRO A 134 -9.93 -11.52 -10.47
CA PRO A 134 -10.02 -11.84 -9.06
C PRO A 134 -10.57 -10.69 -8.22
N LEU A 135 -11.37 -11.03 -7.21
CA LEU A 135 -12.05 -10.02 -6.39
C LEU A 135 -11.07 -9.15 -5.61
N SER A 136 -9.90 -9.69 -5.21
CA SER A 136 -8.82 -8.93 -4.58
C SER A 136 -8.34 -7.76 -5.44
N LEU A 137 -8.05 -8.00 -6.73
CA LEU A 137 -7.66 -6.94 -7.66
C LEU A 137 -8.74 -5.85 -7.79
N ARG A 138 -10.01 -6.26 -7.83
CA ARG A 138 -11.13 -5.33 -7.96
C ARG A 138 -11.32 -4.50 -6.67
N ILE A 139 -11.10 -5.10 -5.51
CA ILE A 139 -11.08 -4.41 -4.21
C ILE A 139 -9.97 -3.36 -4.19
N ASP A 140 -8.77 -3.68 -4.66
CA ASP A 140 -7.64 -2.73 -4.68
C ASP A 140 -7.92 -1.53 -5.60
N LEU A 141 -8.55 -1.75 -6.75
CA LEU A 141 -9.00 -0.68 -7.64
C LEU A 141 -10.11 0.16 -6.99
N LEU A 142 -11.05 -0.49 -6.30
CA LEU A 142 -12.16 0.20 -5.65
C LEU A 142 -11.71 1.04 -4.45
N ARG A 143 -10.67 0.61 -3.71
CA ARG A 143 -10.01 1.42 -2.68
C ARG A 143 -9.40 2.69 -3.29
N GLN A 144 -8.64 2.55 -4.38
CA GLN A 144 -8.07 3.71 -5.08
C GLN A 144 -9.15 4.68 -5.59
N ILE A 145 -10.27 4.15 -6.10
CA ILE A 145 -11.42 4.97 -6.51
C ILE A 145 -12.04 5.70 -5.31
N ALA A 146 -12.29 4.98 -4.21
CA ALA A 146 -12.89 5.54 -3.00
C ALA A 146 -12.00 6.58 -2.30
N ASP A 147 -10.68 6.45 -2.42
CA ASP A 147 -9.72 7.42 -1.89
C ASP A 147 -9.67 8.70 -2.74
N LEU A 148 -9.81 8.57 -4.07
CA LEU A 148 -9.83 9.72 -4.99
C LEU A 148 -11.20 10.43 -5.05
N ASP A 149 -12.28 9.70 -4.79
CA ASP A 149 -13.65 10.20 -4.81
C ASP A 149 -14.35 9.99 -3.46
N ASP A 150 -13.76 10.58 -2.42
CA ASP A 150 -14.16 10.37 -1.02
C ASP A 150 -15.56 10.90 -0.66
N GLN A 151 -16.08 11.83 -1.46
CA GLN A 151 -17.42 12.40 -1.31
C GLN A 151 -18.52 11.42 -1.72
N ASN A 152 -18.20 10.44 -2.57
CA ASN A 152 -19.18 9.47 -3.04
C ASN A 152 -19.24 8.25 -2.10
N SER A 153 -20.24 8.27 -1.21
CA SER A 153 -20.44 7.19 -0.24
C SER A 153 -20.77 5.82 -0.85
N LEU A 154 -21.19 5.75 -2.12
CA LEU A 154 -21.50 4.49 -2.79
C LEU A 154 -20.26 3.62 -2.95
N TRP A 155 -19.08 4.22 -3.22
CA TRP A 155 -17.83 3.46 -3.35
C TRP A 155 -17.48 2.70 -2.07
N ARG A 156 -17.69 3.34 -0.91
CA ARG A 156 -17.46 2.70 0.39
C ARG A 156 -18.46 1.58 0.67
N GLN A 157 -19.73 1.76 0.27
CA GLN A 157 -20.75 0.72 0.41
C GLN A 157 -20.43 -0.51 -0.46
N ASP A 158 -20.03 -0.27 -1.71
CA ASP A 158 -19.60 -1.33 -2.63
C ASP A 158 -18.34 -2.03 -2.14
N LEU A 159 -17.38 -1.28 -1.59
CA LEU A 159 -16.15 -1.85 -1.03
C LEU A 159 -16.46 -2.83 0.10
N VAL A 160 -17.31 -2.46 1.04
CA VAL A 160 -17.76 -3.36 2.12
C VAL A 160 -18.45 -4.61 1.57
N ALA A 161 -19.28 -4.47 0.54
CA ALA A 161 -19.96 -5.61 -0.08
C ALA A 161 -18.97 -6.57 -0.78
N TYR A 162 -17.94 -6.02 -1.43
CA TYR A 162 -16.90 -6.79 -2.10
C TYR A 162 -16.02 -7.50 -1.07
N GLU A 163 -15.54 -6.79 -0.06
CA GLU A 163 -14.73 -7.35 1.03
C GLU A 163 -15.46 -8.49 1.74
N ARG A 164 -16.75 -8.32 2.08
CA ARG A 164 -17.57 -9.39 2.66
C ARG A 164 -17.67 -10.62 1.76
N THR A 165 -17.64 -10.42 0.44
CA THR A 165 -17.65 -11.53 -0.52
C THR A 165 -16.28 -12.20 -0.58
N ARG A 166 -15.19 -11.42 -0.63
CA ARG A 166 -13.81 -11.93 -0.61
C ARG A 166 -13.55 -12.78 0.63
N LEU A 167 -13.96 -12.32 1.81
CA LEU A 167 -13.81 -13.08 3.06
C LEU A 167 -14.49 -14.47 3.01
N ARG A 168 -15.58 -14.62 2.26
CA ARG A 168 -16.22 -15.93 2.03
C ARG A 168 -15.41 -16.80 1.07
N GLU A 169 -14.82 -16.21 0.03
CA GLU A 169 -13.95 -16.90 -0.93
C GLU A 169 -12.67 -17.43 -0.25
N LEU A 170 -12.05 -16.65 0.64
CA LEU A 170 -10.83 -17.04 1.37
C LEU A 170 -10.99 -18.37 2.13
N SER A 171 -12.18 -18.61 2.69
CA SER A 171 -12.48 -19.87 3.39
C SER A 171 -12.48 -21.08 2.44
N GLY A 172 -12.92 -20.89 1.20
CA GLY A 172 -12.88 -21.91 0.15
C GLY A 172 -11.46 -22.13 -0.37
N GLU A 173 -10.75 -21.05 -0.69
CA GLU A 173 -9.37 -21.06 -1.16
C GLU A 173 -8.43 -21.72 -0.14
N ALA A 174 -8.56 -21.42 1.15
CA ALA A 174 -7.74 -22.04 2.19
C ALA A 174 -7.94 -23.56 2.26
N LYS A 175 -9.18 -24.04 2.13
CA LYS A 175 -9.47 -25.49 2.09
C LYS A 175 -8.91 -26.15 0.84
N GLN A 176 -8.94 -25.46 -0.31
CA GLN A 176 -8.36 -25.97 -1.55
C GLN A 176 -6.83 -26.02 -1.46
N ALA A 177 -6.19 -24.96 -0.97
CA ALA A 177 -4.75 -24.89 -0.75
C ALA A 177 -4.26 -25.96 0.24
N LEU A 178 -5.00 -26.20 1.33
CA LEU A 178 -4.70 -27.29 2.26
C LEU A 178 -4.75 -28.67 1.60
N LYS A 179 -5.74 -28.91 0.72
CA LYS A 179 -5.84 -30.18 -0.04
C LYS A 179 -4.69 -30.34 -1.04
N ALA A 180 -4.29 -29.25 -1.69
CA ALA A 180 -3.18 -29.22 -2.62
C ALA A 180 -1.81 -29.27 -1.91
N GLY A 181 -1.75 -29.03 -0.60
CA GLY A 181 -0.49 -28.88 0.14
C GLY A 181 0.25 -27.58 -0.19
N ASP A 182 -0.44 -26.59 -0.75
CA ASP A 182 0.14 -25.32 -1.17
C ASP A 182 0.30 -24.36 0.02
N LEU A 183 1.44 -24.47 0.68
CA LEU A 183 1.79 -23.62 1.82
C LEU A 183 1.96 -22.16 1.41
N ALA A 184 2.46 -21.89 0.19
CA ALA A 184 2.68 -20.53 -0.28
C ALA A 184 1.36 -19.79 -0.48
N ALA A 185 0.35 -20.46 -1.03
CA ALA A 185 -1.01 -19.92 -1.10
C ALA A 185 -1.58 -19.64 0.30
N LEU A 186 -1.40 -20.55 1.27
CA LEU A 186 -1.88 -20.34 2.64
C LEU A 186 -1.18 -19.18 3.36
N ASP A 187 0.11 -18.96 3.09
CA ASP A 187 0.84 -17.80 3.59
C ASP A 187 0.32 -16.50 2.97
N ALA A 188 0.05 -16.49 1.65
CA ALA A 188 -0.55 -15.35 0.97
C ALA A 188 -1.94 -15.00 1.54
N LEU A 189 -2.80 -16.00 1.77
CA LEU A 189 -4.11 -15.79 2.40
C LEU A 189 -4.00 -15.26 3.83
N THR A 190 -2.99 -15.71 4.58
CA THR A 190 -2.73 -15.19 5.94
C THR A 190 -2.30 -13.73 5.91
N ALA A 191 -1.44 -13.35 4.94
CA ALA A 191 -1.03 -11.96 4.74
C ALA A 191 -2.20 -11.08 4.30
N GLU A 192 -3.06 -11.56 3.39
CA GLU A 192 -4.26 -10.85 2.95
C GLU A 192 -5.20 -10.53 4.14
N LEU A 193 -5.40 -11.50 5.04
CA LEU A 193 -6.22 -11.31 6.25
C LEU A 193 -5.62 -10.31 7.26
N ALA A 194 -4.31 -10.03 7.18
CA ALA A 194 -3.63 -9.05 8.03
C ALA A 194 -3.62 -7.64 7.42
N GLY A 195 -4.15 -7.46 6.20
CA GLY A 195 -4.21 -6.18 5.52
C GLY A 195 -5.28 -5.22 6.05
N ASP A 196 -5.43 -4.09 5.36
CA ASP A 196 -6.38 -3.03 5.72
C ASP A 196 -7.78 -3.36 5.21
N TRP A 197 -8.62 -3.95 6.06
CA TRP A 197 -10.02 -4.24 5.76
C TRP A 197 -10.93 -3.14 6.31
N THR A 198 -11.94 -2.73 5.54
CA THR A 198 -12.95 -1.75 6.00
C THR A 198 -13.74 -2.31 7.19
N SER A 199 -14.04 -3.61 7.14
CA SER A 199 -14.59 -4.37 8.27
C SER A 199 -13.62 -5.49 8.65
N SER A 200 -13.22 -5.53 9.92
CA SER A 200 -12.30 -6.56 10.43
C SER A 200 -12.73 -7.97 10.00
N PRO A 201 -11.81 -8.80 9.48
CA PRO A 201 -12.12 -10.17 9.13
C PRO A 201 -12.72 -10.95 10.32
N PRO A 202 -13.77 -11.77 10.11
CA PRO A 202 -14.33 -12.59 11.16
C PRO A 202 -13.30 -13.56 11.74
N GLU A 203 -13.26 -13.68 13.07
CA GLU A 203 -12.33 -14.59 13.77
C GLU A 203 -12.43 -16.04 13.27
N SER A 204 -13.61 -16.48 12.83
CA SER A 204 -13.83 -17.81 12.27
C SER A 204 -13.04 -18.04 10.98
N VAL A 205 -12.92 -17.03 10.11
CA VAL A 205 -12.15 -17.10 8.87
C VAL A 205 -10.66 -17.07 9.19
N VAL A 206 -10.22 -16.15 10.07
CA VAL A 206 -8.82 -16.03 10.49
C VAL A 206 -8.33 -17.34 11.12
N LYS A 207 -9.13 -17.90 12.03
CA LYS A 207 -8.81 -19.19 12.66
C LYS A 207 -8.75 -20.32 11.65
N LEU A 208 -9.71 -20.40 10.72
CA LEU A 208 -9.74 -21.43 9.68
C LEU A 208 -8.48 -21.39 8.80
N VAL A 209 -8.10 -20.21 8.30
CA VAL A 209 -6.88 -20.06 7.47
C VAL A 209 -5.63 -20.41 8.28
N GLY A 210 -5.56 -19.95 9.53
CA GLY A 210 -4.45 -20.27 10.44
C GLY A 210 -4.32 -21.77 10.74
N ASP A 211 -5.44 -22.46 10.96
CA ASP A 211 -5.49 -23.92 11.15
C ASP A 211 -5.03 -24.65 9.87
N CYS A 212 -5.55 -24.26 8.71
CA CYS A 212 -5.14 -24.82 7.43
C CYS A 212 -3.62 -24.67 7.20
N ARG A 213 -3.07 -23.48 7.46
CA ARG A 213 -1.62 -23.24 7.34
C ARG A 213 -0.81 -24.12 8.29
N ARG A 214 -1.22 -24.21 9.56
CA ARG A 214 -0.52 -25.06 10.55
C ARG A 214 -0.53 -26.51 10.13
N ASP A 215 -1.66 -27.02 9.64
CA ASP A 215 -1.79 -28.41 9.20
C ASP A 215 -0.96 -28.69 7.95
N ALA A 216 -0.95 -27.78 6.97
CA ALA A 216 -0.12 -27.90 5.78
C ALA A 216 1.38 -27.87 6.13
N SER A 217 1.80 -26.94 7.00
CA SER A 217 3.18 -26.84 7.49
C SER A 217 3.61 -28.12 8.22
N ARG A 218 2.76 -28.67 9.09
CA ARG A 218 3.02 -29.94 9.80
C ARG A 218 3.17 -31.12 8.85
N LYS A 219 2.28 -31.25 7.86
CA LYS A 219 2.37 -32.30 6.84
C LYS A 219 3.66 -32.20 6.04
N ARG A 220 4.02 -30.99 5.58
CA ARG A 220 5.25 -30.74 4.84
C ARG A 220 6.49 -31.04 5.68
N ALA A 221 6.55 -30.56 6.91
CA ALA A 221 7.65 -30.83 7.83
C ALA A 221 7.81 -32.34 8.10
N THR A 222 6.70 -33.06 8.29
CA THR A 222 6.71 -34.52 8.49
C THR A 222 7.29 -35.22 7.25
N LEU A 223 6.84 -34.88 6.05
CA LEU A 223 7.34 -35.48 4.80
C LEU A 223 8.84 -35.22 4.59
N GLU A 224 9.29 -33.99 4.82
CA GLU A 224 10.71 -33.63 4.69
C GLU A 224 11.56 -34.30 5.77
N LEU A 225 11.07 -34.40 7.00
CA LEU A 225 11.77 -35.12 8.07
C LEU A 225 11.83 -36.62 7.80
N THR A 226 10.82 -37.24 7.21
CA THR A 226 10.93 -38.65 6.78
C THR A 226 12.06 -38.85 5.78
N LYS A 227 12.22 -37.94 4.80
CA LYS A 227 13.34 -37.99 3.85
C LYS A 227 14.68 -37.78 4.55
N LEU A 228 14.76 -36.79 5.45
CA LEU A 228 15.97 -36.52 6.22
C LEU A 228 16.35 -37.69 7.12
N ALA A 229 15.40 -38.40 7.72
CA ALA A 229 15.68 -39.60 8.53
C ALA A 229 16.36 -40.67 7.67
N GLN A 230 15.86 -40.90 6.46
CA GLN A 230 16.47 -41.85 5.53
C GLN A 230 17.88 -41.42 5.11
N GLN A 231 18.07 -40.14 4.76
CA GLN A 231 19.38 -39.61 4.38
C GLN A 231 20.38 -39.64 5.55
N LEU A 232 19.93 -39.39 6.77
CA LEU A 232 20.75 -39.53 7.98
C LEU A 232 21.16 -40.99 8.21
N HIS A 233 20.26 -41.94 7.97
CA HIS A 233 20.58 -43.36 8.06
C HIS A 233 21.63 -43.78 7.03
N GLU A 234 21.50 -43.30 5.79
CA GLU A 234 22.47 -43.54 4.72
C GLU A 234 23.84 -42.93 5.05
N ALA A 235 23.87 -41.65 5.48
CA ALA A 235 25.12 -40.99 5.90
C ALA A 235 25.79 -41.70 7.09
N HIS A 236 25.00 -42.22 8.04
CA HIS A 236 25.51 -43.02 9.14
C HIS A 236 26.09 -44.36 8.66
N ALA A 237 25.43 -45.05 7.72
CA ALA A 237 25.92 -46.30 7.16
C ALA A 237 27.23 -46.12 6.37
N GLU A 238 27.39 -44.98 5.70
CA GLU A 238 28.59 -44.63 4.93
C GLU A 238 29.68 -43.94 5.76
N LEU A 239 29.41 -43.65 7.04
CA LEU A 239 30.27 -42.85 7.92
C LEU A 239 30.60 -41.45 7.35
N ASP A 240 29.66 -40.87 6.59
CA ASP A 240 29.79 -39.52 6.02
C ASP A 240 29.37 -38.46 7.07
N TYR A 241 30.36 -38.02 7.83
CA TYR A 241 30.18 -37.01 8.88
C TYR A 241 29.79 -35.64 8.33
N GLU A 242 30.30 -35.24 7.17
CA GLU A 242 30.05 -33.89 6.63
C GLU A 242 28.58 -33.75 6.22
N SER A 243 28.07 -34.74 5.48
CA SER A 243 26.66 -34.79 5.12
C SER A 243 25.78 -34.91 6.35
N ALA A 244 26.11 -35.79 7.31
CA ALA A 244 25.34 -35.97 8.53
C ALA A 244 25.18 -34.68 9.36
N VAL A 245 26.22 -33.85 9.47
CA VAL A 245 26.14 -32.53 10.15
C VAL A 245 25.13 -31.62 9.46
N SER A 246 25.17 -31.53 8.13
CA SER A 246 24.26 -30.65 7.38
C SER A 246 22.79 -31.11 7.46
N LEU A 247 22.59 -32.42 7.42
CA LEU A 247 21.29 -33.07 7.54
C LEU A 247 20.71 -32.91 8.95
N ALA A 248 21.52 -33.09 10.00
CA ALA A 248 21.10 -32.90 11.39
C ALA A 248 20.67 -31.46 11.69
N ARG A 249 21.37 -30.45 11.15
CA ARG A 249 20.92 -29.04 11.26
C ARG A 249 19.57 -28.81 10.58
N SER A 250 19.38 -29.41 9.41
CA SER A 250 18.10 -29.32 8.68
C SER A 250 16.97 -30.00 9.45
N TRP A 251 17.27 -31.13 10.09
CA TRP A 251 16.37 -31.86 10.97
C TRP A 251 15.92 -31.01 12.16
N GLU A 252 16.88 -30.46 12.92
CA GLU A 252 16.61 -29.61 14.09
C GLU A 252 15.75 -28.40 13.75
N ARG A 253 15.99 -27.78 12.58
CA ARG A 253 15.20 -26.63 12.10
C ARG A 253 13.74 -27.00 11.83
N LEU A 254 13.48 -28.20 11.29
CA LEU A 254 12.13 -28.63 10.92
C LEU A 254 11.38 -29.29 12.07
N TRP A 255 12.08 -29.81 13.08
CA TRP A 255 11.52 -30.55 14.21
C TRP A 255 10.38 -29.84 14.97
N PRO A 256 10.44 -28.51 15.25
CA PRO A 256 9.36 -27.81 15.95
C PRO A 256 8.01 -27.84 15.23
N HIS A 257 8.02 -28.13 13.92
CA HIS A 257 6.83 -28.14 13.07
C HIS A 257 6.25 -29.54 12.87
N VAL A 258 6.82 -30.60 13.46
CA VAL A 258 6.35 -31.96 13.20
C VAL A 258 4.98 -32.24 13.80
N ALA A 259 4.21 -33.10 13.14
CA ALA A 259 2.93 -33.55 13.66
C ALA A 259 3.15 -34.44 14.90
N PRO A 260 2.46 -34.20 16.04
CA PRO A 260 2.68 -34.97 17.27
C PRO A 260 2.58 -36.49 17.10
N LYS A 261 1.70 -36.96 16.20
CA LYS A 261 1.53 -38.39 15.89
C LYS A 261 2.73 -39.01 15.18
N ALA A 262 3.44 -38.25 14.35
CA ALA A 262 4.60 -38.73 13.59
C ALA A 262 5.93 -38.55 14.36
N ALA A 263 5.92 -37.77 15.45
CA ALA A 263 7.12 -37.41 16.19
C ALA A 263 7.84 -38.63 16.78
N SER A 264 7.12 -39.61 17.34
CA SER A 264 7.75 -40.78 17.96
C SER A 264 8.49 -41.64 16.93
N GLU A 265 7.82 -41.98 15.83
CA GLU A 265 8.37 -42.82 14.76
C GLU A 265 9.58 -42.16 14.08
N LEU A 266 9.47 -40.87 13.76
CA LEU A 266 10.58 -40.11 13.17
C LEU A 266 11.79 -40.04 14.11
N ARG A 267 11.55 -39.89 15.42
CA ARG A 267 12.63 -39.87 16.41
C ARG A 267 13.35 -41.21 16.47
N GLU A 268 12.62 -42.31 16.49
CA GLU A 268 13.19 -43.65 16.51
C GLU A 268 14.02 -43.93 15.26
N GLN A 269 13.55 -43.52 14.08
CA GLN A 269 14.27 -43.71 12.81
C GLN A 269 15.59 -42.92 12.76
N ALA A 270 15.59 -41.66 13.21
CA ALA A 270 16.78 -40.82 13.15
C ALA A 270 17.73 -40.98 14.35
N ALA A 271 17.28 -41.58 15.46
CA ALA A 271 18.05 -41.67 16.71
C ALA A 271 19.47 -42.25 16.52
N PRO A 272 19.68 -43.40 15.83
CA PRO A 272 21.02 -43.97 15.72
C PRO A 272 22.02 -43.03 15.04
N ALA A 273 21.61 -42.38 13.95
CA ALA A 273 22.46 -41.46 13.20
C ALA A 273 22.75 -40.17 14.01
N LEU A 274 21.73 -39.63 14.71
CA LEU A 274 21.89 -38.43 15.54
C LEU A 274 22.76 -38.70 16.78
N GLU A 275 22.60 -39.85 17.43
CA GLU A 275 23.41 -40.27 18.59
C GLU A 275 24.87 -40.52 18.19
N TRP A 276 25.10 -41.20 17.05
CA TRP A 276 26.42 -41.37 16.48
C TRP A 276 27.10 -40.03 16.20
N LEU A 277 26.38 -39.10 15.56
CA LEU A 277 26.91 -37.78 15.26
C LEU A 277 27.24 -37.00 16.54
N ALA A 278 26.38 -37.06 17.55
CA ALA A 278 26.61 -36.41 18.84
C ALA A 278 27.85 -36.98 19.55
N ALA A 279 28.05 -38.30 19.52
CA ALA A 279 29.22 -38.95 20.08
C ALA A 279 30.51 -38.51 19.36
N TRP A 280 30.49 -38.46 18.02
CA TRP A 280 31.62 -37.99 17.23
C TRP A 280 31.95 -36.51 17.51
N GLN A 281 30.94 -35.64 17.55
CA GLN A 281 31.13 -34.23 17.87
C GLN A 281 31.72 -34.03 19.28
N ALA A 282 31.29 -34.83 20.26
CA ALA A 282 31.84 -34.80 21.61
C ALA A 282 33.30 -35.28 21.65
N GLU A 283 33.69 -36.26 20.83
CA GLU A 283 35.07 -36.72 20.71
C GLU A 283 35.95 -35.64 20.05
N VAL A 284 35.50 -35.07 18.93
CA VAL A 284 36.21 -33.98 18.24
C VAL A 284 36.37 -32.76 19.15
N ALA A 285 35.34 -32.42 19.93
CA ALA A 285 35.42 -31.33 20.90
C ALA A 285 36.42 -31.62 22.02
N ARG A 286 36.44 -32.86 22.55
CA ARG A 286 37.43 -33.30 23.54
C ARG A 286 38.85 -33.25 23.00
N GLN A 287 39.08 -33.74 21.78
CA GLN A 287 40.39 -33.69 21.14
C GLN A 287 40.85 -32.25 20.93
N ARG A 288 39.99 -31.38 20.39
CA ARG A 288 40.32 -29.96 20.20
C ARG A 288 40.60 -29.23 21.52
N ALA A 289 39.84 -29.52 22.57
CA ALA A 289 40.08 -28.94 23.89
C ALA A 289 41.44 -29.37 24.45
N ARG A 290 41.80 -30.65 24.26
CA ARG A 290 43.11 -31.18 24.62
C ARG A 290 44.23 -30.54 23.80
N ASP A 291 44.13 -30.52 22.47
CA ASP A 291 45.14 -29.93 21.59
C ASP A 291 45.38 -28.45 21.94
N ARG A 292 44.31 -27.73 22.28
CA ARG A 292 44.39 -26.34 22.75
C ARG A 292 45.11 -26.24 24.10
N ALA A 293 44.79 -27.09 25.07
CA ALA A 293 45.46 -27.10 26.37
C ALA A 293 46.95 -27.49 26.23
N GLU A 294 47.29 -28.41 25.34
CA GLU A 294 48.68 -28.78 25.02
C GLU A 294 49.43 -27.59 24.41
N ALA A 295 48.81 -26.87 23.47
CA ALA A 295 49.39 -25.66 22.88
C ALA A 295 49.55 -24.51 23.89
N GLU A 296 48.57 -24.30 24.77
CA GLU A 296 48.63 -23.29 25.84
C GLU A 296 49.74 -23.62 26.85
N LEU A 297 49.91 -24.90 27.24
CA LEU A 297 50.99 -25.35 28.11
C LEU A 297 52.37 -25.22 27.42
N ALA A 298 52.48 -25.59 26.14
CA ALA A 298 53.72 -25.45 25.38
C ALA A 298 54.15 -23.97 25.30
N ALA A 299 53.23 -23.08 24.94
CA ALA A 299 53.51 -21.64 24.91
C ALA A 299 53.88 -21.08 26.30
N ALA A 300 53.24 -21.57 27.36
CA ALA A 300 53.56 -21.21 28.74
C ALA A 300 54.98 -21.62 29.16
N LEU A 301 55.44 -22.80 28.73
CA LEU A 301 56.80 -23.28 28.96
C LEU A 301 57.84 -22.44 28.21
N ASP A 302 57.52 -21.94 27.01
CA ASP A 302 58.42 -21.12 26.20
C ASP A 302 58.64 -19.70 26.78
N VAL A 303 57.71 -19.20 27.61
CA VAL A 303 57.73 -17.81 28.15
C VAL A 303 58.06 -17.77 29.66
N ASP A 304 58.42 -18.92 30.25
CA ASP A 304 58.89 -19.08 31.64
C ASP A 304 57.92 -18.47 32.70
N ILE A 305 56.64 -18.82 32.57
CA ILE A 305 55.60 -18.36 33.50
C ILE A 305 55.73 -19.00 34.90
N PRO A 306 55.17 -18.39 35.96
CA PRO A 306 55.29 -18.92 37.33
C PRO A 306 54.81 -20.37 37.46
N LYS A 307 55.56 -21.18 38.23
CA LYS A 307 55.30 -22.61 38.43
C LYS A 307 53.86 -22.98 38.80
N VAL A 308 53.20 -22.16 39.62
CA VAL A 308 51.80 -22.35 40.03
C VAL A 308 50.83 -22.28 38.82
N GLU A 309 51.14 -21.43 37.84
CA GLU A 309 50.36 -21.27 36.62
C GLU A 309 50.57 -22.47 35.67
N LEU A 310 51.81 -22.99 35.59
CA LEU A 310 52.14 -24.22 34.85
C LEU A 310 51.47 -25.46 35.45
N GLU A 311 51.45 -25.61 36.78
CA GLU A 311 50.76 -26.71 37.45
C GLU A 311 49.25 -26.67 37.18
N ARG A 312 48.64 -25.47 37.14
CA ARG A 312 47.22 -25.30 36.76
C ARG A 312 46.94 -25.76 35.32
N LEU A 313 47.77 -25.35 34.36
CA LEU A 313 47.62 -25.74 32.95
C LEU A 313 47.85 -27.24 32.74
N TYR A 314 48.82 -27.83 33.46
CA TYR A 314 49.04 -29.28 33.45
C TYR A 314 47.85 -30.06 34.00
N HIS A 315 47.18 -29.56 35.05
CA HIS A 315 45.97 -30.19 35.59
C HIS A 315 44.75 -30.08 34.66
N GLN A 316 44.74 -29.17 33.69
CA GLN A 316 43.68 -29.07 32.68
C GLN A 316 43.82 -30.12 31.56
N LEU A 317 44.97 -30.80 31.48
CA LEU A 317 45.24 -31.89 30.53
C LEU A 317 44.92 -33.29 31.08
N ALA A 318 44.77 -33.42 32.41
CA ALA A 318 44.52 -34.68 33.12
C ALA A 318 43.02 -34.95 33.27
#